data_AF-A0A3P1ZCV7-F1
#
_entry.id   AF-A0A3P1ZCV7-F1
#
_cell.length_a   1.000
_cell.length_b   1.000
_cell.length_c   1.000
_cell.angle_alpha   90.00
_cell.angle_beta   90.00
_cell.angle_gamma   90.00
#
_symmetry.space_group_name_H-M   'P 1'
#
loop_
_entity.id
_entity.type
_entity.pdbx_description
1 polymer ?
#
loop_
_entity_poly.entity_id
_entity_poly.type
_entity_poly.pdbx_seq_one_letter_code
_entity_poly.pdbx_strand_id
1 'polypeptide(L)'
;DVTPGDCDVNTDLKLGVEKANNFNADLFVSIHFDKCYDKFDGPLGTGTWVCEKGGKAEIYAQNIVDTISEGTSLKNRGVKTNAKLYELNKTIMPAVIVEVCFCESKVDVDIYREKGSDLIGYLIAKGICKSVNKEISSDLPQASVENTTNSQNNNLFKTNATAKVALDPRDNPSNNYK
;
A
#
# COMPACT_ATOMS: atom_id res chain seq x y z
N ASP A 1 9.09 3.84 6.91
CA ASP A 1 8.53 4.88 6.03
C ASP A 1 9.66 5.47 5.21
N VAL A 2 9.49 5.52 3.89
CA VAL A 2 10.49 6.02 2.94
C VAL A 2 10.04 7.24 2.14
N THR A 3 8.80 7.72 2.34
CA THR A 3 8.21 8.83 1.59
C THR A 3 9.09 10.08 1.64
N PRO A 4 9.44 10.69 0.50
CA PRO A 4 10.17 11.96 0.48
C PRO A 4 9.27 13.13 0.92
N GLY A 5 9.88 14.29 1.17
CA GLY A 5 9.16 15.56 1.14
C GLY A 5 8.87 16.00 -0.30
N ASP A 6 8.55 17.28 -0.50
CA ASP A 6 8.32 17.82 -1.85
C ASP A 6 9.59 17.69 -2.72
N CYS A 7 9.54 16.82 -3.74
CA CYS A 7 10.61 16.62 -4.70
C CYS A 7 10.06 16.20 -6.08
N ASP A 8 10.92 16.19 -7.09
CA ASP A 8 10.56 15.65 -8.40
C ASP A 8 10.42 14.12 -8.39
N VAL A 9 9.76 13.58 -9.41
CA VAL A 9 9.45 12.15 -9.55
C VAL A 9 10.71 11.27 -9.52
N ASN A 10 11.83 11.72 -10.10
CA ASN A 10 13.04 10.90 -10.12
C ASN A 10 13.68 10.84 -8.73
N THR A 11 13.65 11.96 -8.01
CA THR A 11 14.14 12.02 -6.63
C THR A 11 13.29 11.15 -5.70
N ASP A 12 11.97 11.17 -5.85
CA ASP A 12 11.04 10.33 -5.08
C ASP A 12 11.34 8.84 -5.25
N LEU A 13 11.32 8.37 -6.50
CA LEU A 13 11.61 6.97 -6.85
C LEU A 13 12.98 6.51 -6.33
N LYS A 14 14.00 7.35 -6.49
CA LYS A 14 15.37 7.03 -6.07
C LYS A 14 15.48 6.94 -4.54
N LEU A 15 14.88 7.87 -3.82
CA LEU A 15 14.99 7.93 -2.35
C LEU A 15 14.39 6.68 -1.69
N GLY A 16 13.22 6.24 -2.15
CA GLY A 16 12.55 5.05 -1.63
C GLY A 16 13.42 3.80 -1.72
N VAL A 17 13.96 3.58 -2.92
CA VAL A 17 14.85 2.47 -3.23
C VAL A 17 16.14 2.53 -2.42
N GLU A 18 16.82 3.68 -2.39
CA GLU A 18 18.09 3.83 -1.67
C GLU A 18 17.92 3.59 -0.18
N LYS A 19 16.87 4.14 0.44
CA LYS A 19 16.57 3.89 1.86
C LYS A 19 16.32 2.40 2.13
N ALA A 20 15.54 1.73 1.29
CA ALA A 20 15.24 0.31 1.48
C ALA A 20 16.48 -0.58 1.33
N ASN A 21 17.32 -0.30 0.32
CA ASN A 21 18.57 -1.00 0.10
C ASN A 21 19.55 -0.80 1.27
N ASN A 22 19.71 0.45 1.73
CA ASN A 22 20.59 0.79 2.85
C ASN A 22 20.11 0.24 4.19
N PHE A 23 18.80 0.08 4.36
CA PHE A 23 18.20 -0.54 5.55
C PHE A 23 18.29 -2.08 5.51
N ASN A 24 18.71 -2.67 4.38
CA ASN A 24 18.68 -4.12 4.15
C ASN A 24 17.28 -4.71 4.42
N ALA A 25 16.24 -4.06 3.93
CA ALA A 25 14.86 -4.48 4.16
C ALA A 25 14.60 -5.92 3.65
N ASP A 26 13.72 -6.66 4.34
CA ASP A 26 13.31 -8.01 3.91
C ASP A 26 12.33 -8.00 2.72
N LEU A 27 11.62 -6.87 2.55
CA LEU A 27 10.58 -6.67 1.54
C LEU A 27 10.44 -5.16 1.27
N PHE A 28 10.30 -4.80 0.00
CA PHE A 28 9.88 -3.47 -0.43
C PHE A 28 8.43 -3.52 -0.93
N VAL A 29 7.58 -2.63 -0.43
CA VAL A 29 6.19 -2.51 -0.88
C VAL A 29 5.91 -1.05 -1.22
N SER A 30 5.59 -0.79 -2.47
CA SER A 30 5.07 0.51 -2.93
C SER A 30 3.56 0.43 -3.07
N ILE A 31 2.82 1.44 -2.59
CA ILE A 31 1.35 1.44 -2.57
C ILE A 31 0.85 2.57 -3.45
N HIS A 32 0.12 2.21 -4.50
CA HIS A 32 -0.36 3.09 -5.56
C HIS A 32 -1.88 2.94 -5.76
N PHE A 33 -2.44 3.89 -6.52
CA PHE A 33 -3.74 3.75 -7.14
C PHE A 33 -3.55 3.80 -8.66
N ASP A 34 -4.19 2.88 -9.36
CA ASP A 34 -4.02 2.70 -10.80
C ASP A 34 -4.83 3.76 -11.56
N LYS A 35 -4.50 3.94 -12.84
CA LYS A 35 -5.28 4.73 -13.79
C LYS A 35 -5.06 4.21 -15.21
N CYS A 36 -6.14 3.96 -15.93
CA CYS A 36 -6.12 3.53 -17.34
C CYS A 36 -6.99 4.42 -18.26
N TYR A 37 -8.06 5.03 -17.73
CA TYR A 37 -9.01 5.85 -18.50
C TYR A 37 -9.13 7.27 -17.95
N ASP A 38 -9.84 8.14 -18.67
CA ASP A 38 -10.25 9.45 -18.15
C ASP A 38 -11.45 9.32 -17.19
N LYS A 39 -12.38 8.40 -17.50
CA LYS A 39 -13.51 8.02 -16.65
C LYS A 39 -13.94 6.59 -16.95
N PHE A 40 -14.35 5.86 -15.92
CA PHE A 40 -14.96 4.54 -16.08
C PHE A 40 -16.08 4.32 -15.04
N ASP A 41 -17.25 3.85 -15.45
CA ASP A 41 -18.39 3.67 -14.54
C ASP A 41 -18.51 2.24 -13.97
N GLY A 42 -17.69 1.28 -14.42
CA GLY A 42 -17.72 -0.12 -13.97
C GLY A 42 -16.58 -0.51 -13.02
N PRO A 43 -16.53 -1.77 -12.54
CA PRO A 43 -15.44 -2.27 -11.70
C PRO A 43 -14.17 -2.56 -12.51
N LEU A 44 -13.00 -2.10 -12.02
CA LEU A 44 -11.69 -2.43 -12.59
C LEU A 44 -10.86 -3.29 -11.64
N GLY A 45 -10.78 -2.90 -10.36
CA GLY A 45 -10.28 -3.70 -9.25
C GLY A 45 -8.82 -3.49 -8.88
N THR A 46 -8.29 -4.40 -8.06
CA THR A 46 -6.94 -4.37 -7.48
C THR A 46 -5.98 -5.25 -8.28
N GLY A 47 -4.68 -4.91 -8.28
CA GLY A 47 -3.62 -5.72 -8.88
C GLY A 47 -2.28 -5.50 -8.20
N THR A 48 -1.33 -6.39 -8.43
CA THR A 48 0.05 -6.23 -7.96
C THR A 48 1.04 -6.41 -9.09
N TRP A 49 2.16 -5.69 -9.01
CA TRP A 49 3.28 -5.81 -9.94
C TRP A 49 4.53 -6.32 -9.23
N VAL A 50 5.25 -7.22 -9.92
CA VAL A 50 6.58 -7.71 -9.53
C VAL A 50 7.54 -7.61 -10.71
N CYS A 51 8.85 -7.62 -10.46
CA CYS A 51 9.84 -7.53 -11.54
C CYS A 51 9.72 -8.72 -12.51
N GLU A 52 9.66 -9.93 -11.94
CA GLU A 52 9.51 -11.20 -12.62
C GLU A 52 8.69 -12.18 -11.76
N LYS A 53 8.20 -13.26 -12.37
CA LYS A 53 7.53 -14.36 -11.64
C LYS A 53 8.58 -15.31 -11.06
N GLY A 54 8.18 -16.05 -10.05
CA GLY A 54 9.04 -16.91 -9.27
C GLY A 54 9.62 -16.19 -8.06
N GLY A 55 9.89 -16.97 -7.01
CA GLY A 55 10.50 -16.47 -5.79
C GLY A 55 9.54 -15.74 -4.84
N LYS A 56 10.12 -15.03 -3.86
CA LYS A 56 9.38 -14.47 -2.72
C LYS A 56 8.45 -13.31 -3.11
N ALA A 57 8.83 -12.49 -4.10
CA ALA A 57 8.05 -11.33 -4.52
C ALA A 57 6.65 -11.74 -5.03
N GLU A 58 6.58 -12.79 -5.85
CA GLU A 58 5.30 -13.32 -6.35
C GLU A 58 4.40 -13.85 -5.22
N ILE A 59 4.99 -14.53 -4.22
CA ILE A 59 4.23 -15.03 -3.05
C ILE A 59 3.62 -13.88 -2.26
N TYR A 60 4.40 -12.82 -1.99
CA TYR A 60 3.90 -11.61 -1.34
C TYR A 60 2.80 -10.94 -2.18
N ALA A 61 3.07 -10.72 -3.47
CA ALA A 61 2.15 -10.06 -4.39
C ALA A 61 0.81 -10.79 -4.52
N GLN A 62 0.83 -12.12 -4.57
CA GLN A 62 -0.37 -12.95 -4.68
C GLN A 62 -1.19 -12.90 -3.39
N ASN A 63 -0.56 -13.10 -2.23
CA ASN A 63 -1.28 -13.05 -0.96
C ASN A 63 -1.86 -11.65 -0.67
N ILE A 64 -1.16 -10.58 -1.05
CA ILE A 64 -1.66 -9.20 -0.90
C ILE A 64 -2.90 -8.98 -1.78
N VAL A 65 -2.83 -9.25 -3.08
CA VAL A 65 -3.95 -8.97 -4.00
C VAL A 65 -5.18 -9.82 -3.67
N ASP A 66 -4.99 -11.07 -3.26
CA ASP A 66 -6.08 -11.95 -2.81
C ASP A 66 -6.74 -11.39 -1.55
N THR A 67 -5.94 -11.01 -0.55
CA THR A 67 -6.47 -10.50 0.72
C THR A 67 -7.22 -9.18 0.53
N ILE A 68 -6.72 -8.27 -0.31
CA ILE A 68 -7.43 -7.02 -0.64
C ILE A 68 -8.77 -7.35 -1.32
N SER A 69 -8.76 -8.20 -2.36
CA SER A 69 -9.97 -8.52 -3.11
C SER A 69 -11.04 -9.18 -2.22
N GLU A 70 -10.64 -10.18 -1.42
CA GLU A 70 -11.53 -10.89 -0.50
C GLU A 70 -12.13 -9.95 0.57
N GLY A 71 -11.34 -9.03 1.11
CA GLY A 71 -11.77 -8.12 2.18
C GLY A 71 -12.57 -6.91 1.70
N THR A 72 -12.55 -6.58 0.40
CA THR A 72 -13.13 -5.33 -0.12
C THR A 72 -14.21 -5.53 -1.17
N SER A 73 -14.26 -6.69 -1.84
CA SER A 73 -15.01 -6.97 -3.08
C SER A 73 -14.47 -6.30 -4.36
N LEU A 74 -13.31 -5.64 -4.30
CA LEU A 74 -12.60 -5.20 -5.51
C LEU A 74 -12.26 -6.42 -6.39
N LYS A 75 -12.43 -6.28 -7.71
CA LYS A 75 -12.08 -7.34 -8.66
C LYS A 75 -10.60 -7.70 -8.54
N ASN A 76 -10.28 -8.98 -8.38
CA ASN A 76 -8.89 -9.45 -8.36
C ASN A 76 -8.33 -9.49 -9.79
N ARG A 77 -7.28 -8.70 -10.08
CA ARG A 77 -6.56 -8.72 -11.37
C ARG A 77 -5.27 -9.54 -11.32
N GLY A 78 -4.94 -10.10 -10.16
CA GLY A 78 -3.78 -10.95 -9.94
C GLY A 78 -2.44 -10.21 -10.01
N VAL A 79 -1.38 -11.03 -10.01
CA VAL A 79 0.01 -10.59 -10.12
C VAL A 79 0.40 -10.41 -11.59
N LYS A 80 1.01 -9.26 -11.88
CA LYS A 80 1.58 -8.91 -13.19
C LYS A 80 3.08 -8.68 -13.08
N THR A 81 3.78 -8.78 -14.22
CA THR A 81 5.22 -8.54 -14.28
C THR A 81 5.56 -7.30 -15.07
N ASN A 82 6.50 -6.50 -14.56
CA ASN A 82 7.11 -5.40 -15.29
C ASN A 82 8.50 -5.06 -14.76
N ALA A 83 9.53 -5.64 -15.39
CA ALA A 83 10.93 -5.42 -15.04
C ALA A 83 11.44 -3.99 -15.34
N LYS A 84 10.64 -3.13 -16.00
CA LYS A 84 11.01 -1.75 -16.31
C LYS A 84 10.62 -0.75 -15.22
N LEU A 85 9.77 -1.15 -14.27
CA LEU A 85 9.39 -0.27 -13.16
C LEU A 85 10.60 -0.07 -12.23
N TYR A 86 10.95 1.19 -12.00
CA TYR A 86 12.21 1.56 -11.35
C TYR A 86 12.36 0.91 -9.98
N GLU A 87 11.34 1.01 -9.13
CA GLU A 87 11.37 0.46 -7.78
C GLU A 87 11.61 -1.05 -7.80
N LEU A 88 10.84 -1.79 -8.60
CA LEU A 88 10.98 -3.24 -8.75
C LEU A 88 12.35 -3.66 -9.30
N ASN A 89 12.95 -2.83 -10.15
CA ASN A 89 14.23 -3.12 -10.79
C ASN A 89 15.44 -2.76 -9.92
N LYS A 90 15.31 -1.75 -9.05
CA LYS A 90 16.45 -1.14 -8.34
C LYS A 90 16.54 -1.50 -6.87
N THR A 91 15.52 -2.12 -6.30
CA THR A 91 15.57 -2.75 -4.98
C THR A 91 16.39 -4.04 -4.99
N ILE A 92 17.17 -4.29 -3.93
CA ILE A 92 17.96 -5.53 -3.78
C ILE A 92 17.18 -6.67 -3.11
N MET A 93 16.09 -6.34 -2.42
CA MET A 93 15.18 -7.29 -1.77
C MET A 93 13.96 -7.57 -2.66
N PRO A 94 13.13 -8.60 -2.35
CA PRO A 94 11.86 -8.78 -3.03
C PRO A 94 11.02 -7.49 -2.99
N ALA A 95 10.42 -7.12 -4.12
CA ALA A 95 9.66 -5.89 -4.25
C ALA A 95 8.29 -6.13 -4.91
N VAL A 96 7.29 -5.42 -4.41
CA VAL A 96 5.91 -5.46 -4.89
C VAL A 96 5.39 -4.02 -5.02
N ILE A 97 4.76 -3.70 -6.15
CA ILE A 97 3.91 -2.52 -6.26
C ILE A 97 2.46 -2.98 -6.14
N VAL A 98 1.71 -2.39 -5.22
CA VAL A 98 0.30 -2.67 -4.98
C VAL A 98 -0.52 -1.57 -5.63
N GLU A 99 -1.32 -1.94 -6.63
CA GLU A 99 -2.34 -1.08 -7.19
C GLU A 99 -3.65 -1.35 -6.46
N VAL A 100 -3.98 -0.50 -5.48
CA VAL A 100 -5.13 -0.71 -4.59
C VAL A 100 -6.42 -0.77 -5.38
N CYS A 101 -6.72 0.28 -6.15
CA CYS A 101 -7.87 0.34 -7.06
C CYS A 101 -7.66 1.46 -8.09
N PHE A 102 -8.59 1.61 -9.04
CA PHE A 102 -8.50 2.63 -10.09
C PHE A 102 -9.10 3.97 -9.65
N CYS A 103 -8.37 5.07 -9.86
CA CYS A 103 -8.80 6.42 -9.47
C CYS A 103 -10.01 6.92 -10.27
N GLU A 104 -10.17 6.44 -11.51
CA GLU A 104 -11.19 6.88 -12.45
C GLU A 104 -12.42 5.96 -12.50
N SER A 105 -12.35 4.78 -11.87
CA SER A 105 -13.48 3.87 -11.77
C SER A 105 -14.41 4.31 -10.65
N LYS A 106 -15.64 4.68 -11.01
CA LYS A 106 -16.66 5.06 -10.03
C LYS A 106 -16.91 3.94 -9.01
N VAL A 107 -17.01 2.69 -9.46
CA VAL A 107 -17.26 1.53 -8.59
C VAL A 107 -16.10 1.30 -7.64
N ASP A 108 -14.85 1.33 -8.14
CA ASP A 108 -13.66 1.15 -7.31
C ASP A 108 -13.53 2.24 -6.25
N VAL A 109 -13.76 3.51 -6.63
CA VAL A 109 -13.71 4.65 -5.71
C VAL A 109 -14.82 4.56 -4.65
N ASP A 110 -16.03 4.16 -5.04
CA ASP A 110 -17.14 3.98 -4.10
C ASP A 110 -16.82 2.85 -3.10
N ILE A 111 -16.25 1.72 -3.55
CA ILE A 111 -15.78 0.64 -2.68
C ILE A 111 -14.68 1.13 -1.73
N TYR A 112 -13.66 1.82 -2.24
CA TYR A 112 -12.56 2.33 -1.41
C TYR A 112 -13.07 3.29 -0.32
N ARG A 113 -14.00 4.19 -0.66
CA ARG A 113 -14.61 5.12 0.29
C ARG A 113 -15.45 4.42 1.36
N GLU A 114 -16.18 3.37 0.99
CA GLU A 114 -16.95 2.55 1.93
C GLU A 114 -16.04 1.78 2.89
N LYS A 115 -14.97 1.17 2.38
CA LYS A 115 -14.07 0.30 3.15
C LYS A 115 -13.07 1.08 4.00
N GLY A 116 -12.61 2.23 3.50
CA GLY A 116 -11.63 3.08 4.17
C GLY A 116 -10.19 2.56 4.09
N SER A 117 -9.24 3.48 4.25
CA SER A 117 -7.80 3.19 4.19
C SER A 117 -7.32 2.22 5.27
N ASP A 118 -7.93 2.24 6.44
CA ASP A 118 -7.49 1.41 7.58
C ASP A 118 -7.70 -0.09 7.29
N LEU A 119 -8.86 -0.44 6.73
CA LEU A 119 -9.13 -1.81 6.30
C LEU A 119 -8.18 -2.22 5.17
N ILE A 120 -7.95 -1.34 4.17
CA ILE A 120 -7.01 -1.63 3.07
C ILE A 120 -5.59 -1.87 3.61
N GLY A 121 -5.10 -1.01 4.49
CA GLY A 121 -3.79 -1.16 5.12
C GLY A 121 -3.67 -2.46 5.92
N TYR A 122 -4.70 -2.80 6.69
CA TYR A 122 -4.78 -4.08 7.39
C TYR A 122 -4.74 -5.28 6.43
N LEU A 123 -5.48 -5.24 5.31
CA LEU A 123 -5.50 -6.33 4.33
C LEU A 123 -4.15 -6.50 3.63
N ILE A 124 -3.44 -5.41 3.32
CA ILE A 124 -2.07 -5.46 2.81
C ILE A 124 -1.14 -6.12 3.85
N ALA A 125 -1.18 -5.66 5.11
CA ALA A 125 -0.36 -6.22 6.19
C ALA A 125 -0.67 -7.71 6.41
N LYS A 126 -1.95 -8.10 6.40
CA LYS A 126 -2.40 -9.49 6.50
C LYS A 126 -1.86 -10.35 5.36
N GLY A 127 -1.88 -9.85 4.12
CA GLY A 127 -1.30 -10.54 2.96
C GLY A 127 0.22 -10.75 3.10
N ILE A 128 0.93 -9.74 3.61
CA ILE A 128 2.36 -9.84 3.92
C ILE A 128 2.62 -10.91 4.99
N CYS A 129 1.88 -10.89 6.11
CA CYS A 129 2.02 -11.86 7.18
C CYS A 129 1.74 -13.30 6.72
N LYS A 130 0.69 -13.51 5.92
CA LYS A 130 0.35 -14.82 5.32
C LYS A 130 1.51 -15.40 4.51
N SER A 131 2.27 -14.56 3.83
CA SER A 131 3.40 -14.96 2.97
C SER A 131 4.61 -15.49 3.76
N VAL A 132 4.66 -15.21 5.06
CA VAL A 132 5.72 -15.68 5.97
C VAL A 132 5.18 -16.59 7.07
N ASN A 133 4.00 -17.18 6.87
CA ASN A 133 3.32 -18.04 7.84
C ASN A 133 3.15 -17.39 9.22
N LYS A 134 2.91 -16.08 9.25
CA LYS A 134 2.56 -15.33 10.46
C LYS A 134 1.09 -15.00 10.42
N GLU A 135 0.45 -15.06 11.59
CA GLU A 135 -0.91 -14.56 11.76
C GLU A 135 -0.86 -13.10 12.21
N ILE A 136 -1.81 -12.30 11.72
CA ILE A 136 -2.08 -10.97 12.26
C ILE A 136 -3.28 -11.11 13.21
N SER A 137 -3.28 -10.39 14.34
CA SER A 137 -4.44 -10.37 15.23
C SER A 137 -5.69 -9.97 14.42
N SER A 138 -6.82 -10.63 14.68
CA SER A 138 -8.09 -10.41 13.98
C SER A 138 -8.68 -9.02 14.20
N ASP A 139 -8.16 -8.27 15.16
CA ASP A 139 -8.61 -6.94 15.46
C ASP A 139 -8.02 -5.97 14.43
N LEU A 140 -8.89 -5.45 13.55
CA LEU A 140 -8.63 -4.13 12.97
C LEU A 140 -8.27 -3.20 14.13
N PRO A 141 -7.24 -2.34 14.04
CA PRO A 141 -7.09 -1.26 14.99
C PRO A 141 -8.42 -0.49 15.00
N GLN A 142 -9.25 -0.71 16.03
CA GLN A 142 -10.42 0.12 16.23
C GLN A 142 -9.87 1.53 16.40
N ALA A 143 -10.30 2.47 15.55
CA ALA A 143 -10.18 3.87 15.87
C ALA A 143 -10.80 4.04 17.26
N SER A 144 -9.96 4.22 18.27
CA SER A 144 -10.41 4.45 19.62
C SER A 144 -11.15 5.78 19.60
N VAL A 145 -12.48 5.71 19.70
CA VAL A 145 -13.26 6.84 20.20
C VAL A 145 -12.73 7.09 21.61
N GLU A 146 -11.95 8.15 21.76
CA GLU A 146 -11.43 8.59 23.04
C GLU A 146 -12.61 8.84 24.00
N ASN A 147 -12.86 7.89 24.90
CA ASN A 147 -13.46 8.19 26.18
C ASN A 147 -12.35 8.06 27.22
N THR A 148 -11.83 9.23 27.59
CA THR A 148 -10.91 9.49 28.70
C THR A 148 -11.25 8.65 29.93
N THR A 149 -10.37 7.75 30.35
CA THR A 149 -10.05 7.52 31.77
C THR A 149 -8.74 6.73 31.91
N ASN A 150 -7.87 7.23 32.79
CA ASN A 150 -6.52 6.77 33.06
C ASN A 150 -6.42 5.28 33.47
N SER A 151 -5.48 4.54 32.88
CA SER A 151 -4.56 3.66 33.64
C SER A 151 -3.35 3.29 32.78
N GLN A 152 -2.17 3.48 33.35
CA GLN A 152 -0.87 3.16 32.76
C GLN A 152 -0.71 1.65 32.55
N ASN A 153 -0.13 1.24 31.41
CA ASN A 153 0.80 0.12 31.29
C ASN A 153 1.53 0.18 29.93
N ASN A 154 2.84 0.43 29.99
CA ASN A 154 3.74 0.66 28.87
C ASN A 154 4.26 -0.66 28.31
N ASN A 155 3.96 -0.95 27.03
CA ASN A 155 4.83 -1.68 26.07
C ASN A 155 4.23 -1.57 24.65
N LEU A 156 3.96 -0.34 24.21
CA LEU A 156 3.45 -0.04 22.88
C LEU A 156 4.64 0.03 21.89
N PHE A 157 4.55 -0.71 20.78
CA PHE A 157 5.39 -0.51 19.60
C PHE A 157 5.38 0.98 19.25
N LYS A 158 6.48 1.69 19.53
CA LYS A 158 6.66 3.06 19.08
C LYS A 158 7.05 3.00 17.60
N THR A 159 6.07 3.14 16.72
CA THR A 159 6.34 3.59 15.37
C THR A 159 6.68 5.09 15.47
N ASN A 160 7.70 5.52 14.73
CA ASN A 160 8.04 6.93 14.55
C ASN A 160 7.10 7.60 13.52
N ALA A 161 6.03 6.90 13.11
CA ALA A 161 4.98 7.42 12.27
C ALA A 161 4.19 8.44 13.10
N THR A 162 4.59 9.70 12.99
CA THR A 162 3.76 10.79 13.47
C THR A 162 2.64 10.94 12.46
N ALA A 163 1.43 10.50 12.80
CA ALA A 163 0.25 11.01 12.13
C ALA A 163 0.18 12.50 12.47
N LYS A 164 0.75 13.34 11.60
CA LYS A 164 0.42 14.76 11.60
C LYS A 164 -1.06 14.83 11.25
N VAL A 165 -1.88 14.97 12.30
CA VAL A 165 -3.23 15.51 12.20
C VAL A 165 -3.14 16.73 11.26
N ALA A 166 -3.89 16.68 10.16
CA ALA A 166 -4.01 17.70 9.11
C ALA A 166 -2.89 17.81 8.05
N LEU A 167 -2.51 16.69 7.43
CA LEU A 167 -2.17 16.72 6.01
C LEU A 167 -3.13 15.77 5.29
N ASP A 168 -4.23 16.32 4.77
CA ASP A 168 -5.01 15.61 3.77
C ASP A 168 -4.09 15.45 2.55
N PRO A 169 -3.74 14.22 2.11
CA PRO A 169 -2.99 14.04 0.87
C PRO A 169 -3.73 14.56 -0.37
N ARG A 170 -4.98 15.04 -0.21
CA ARG A 170 -5.80 15.75 -1.22
C ARG A 170 -5.67 17.27 -1.15
N ASP A 171 -4.91 17.84 -0.22
CA ASP A 171 -4.61 19.28 -0.24
C ASP A 171 -3.62 19.58 -1.37
N ASN A 172 -4.21 19.95 -2.52
CA ASN A 172 -3.54 20.55 -3.68
C ASN A 172 -2.71 19.64 -4.62
N PRO A 173 -3.16 18.42 -4.98
CA PRO A 173 -2.43 17.57 -5.93
C PRO A 173 -2.33 18.20 -7.34
N SER A 174 -3.23 19.12 -7.70
CA SER A 174 -3.29 19.74 -9.03
C SER A 174 -2.25 20.84 -9.28
N ASN A 175 -1.59 21.39 -8.25
CA ASN A 175 -0.64 22.49 -8.43
C ASN A 175 0.82 22.04 -8.62
N ASN A 176 1.11 20.75 -8.42
CA ASN A 176 2.47 20.19 -8.52
C ASN A 176 2.72 19.40 -9.81
N TYR A 177 1.73 19.29 -10.70
CA TYR A 177 1.93 18.77 -12.05
C TYR A 177 1.85 19.93 -13.06
N LYS A 178 3.00 20.54 -13.35
CA LYS A 178 3.24 21.33 -14.57
C LYS A 178 4.31 20.65 -15.40
#